data_AF-A0A895YM52-F1
#
_entry.id   AF-A0A895YM52-F1
#
_cell.length_a   1.000
_cell.length_b   1.000
_cell.length_c   1.000
_cell.angle_alpha   90.00
_cell.angle_beta   90.00
_cell.angle_gamma   90.00
#
_symmetry.space_group_name_H-M   'P 1'
#
loop_
_entity.id
_entity.type
_entity.pdbx_description
1 polymer ?
#
loop_
_entity_poly.entity_id
_entity_poly.type
_entity_poly.pdbx_seq_one_letter_code
_entity_poly.pdbx_strand_id
1 'polypeptide(L)' 'MIVVDTGPLVAALNSDDKDHERCLRLLETHQGRLLVPGPVLTEVC' A
#
# COMPACT_ATOMS: atom_id res chain seq x y z
N MET A 1 -5.53 -11.14 6.24
CA MET A 1 -5.88 -10.61 4.91
C MET A 1 -6.30 -9.19 5.11
N ILE A 2 -5.66 -8.24 4.43
CA ILE A 2 -6.04 -6.83 4.44
C ILE A 2 -6.34 -6.38 3.02
N VAL A 3 -7.29 -5.47 2.88
CA VAL A 3 -7.54 -4.76 1.61
C VAL A 3 -6.63 -3.54 1.61
N VAL A 4 -5.84 -3.40 0.55
CA VAL A 4 -4.91 -2.30 0.38
C VAL A 4 -5.57 -1.28 -0.53
N ASP A 5 -5.76 -0.08 -0.01
CA ASP A 5 -6.31 1.07 -0.73
C ASP A 5 -5.20 1.87 -1.42
N THR A 6 -5.55 2.87 -2.22
CA THR A 6 -4.62 3.71 -2.97
C THR A 6 -3.62 4.42 -2.06
N GLY A 7 -4.07 5.01 -0.96
CA GLY A 7 -3.20 5.78 -0.05
C GLY A 7 -1.99 4.98 0.46
N PRO A 8 -2.20 3.84 1.17
CA PRO A 8 -1.09 3.01 1.63
C PRO A 8 -0.20 2.45 0.51
N LEU A 9 -0.76 2.18 -0.67
CA LEU A 9 0.00 1.69 -1.82
C LEU A 9 0.90 2.79 -2.41
N VAL A 10 0.36 3.99 -2.61
CA VAL A 10 1.13 5.17 -3.08
C VAL A 10 2.20 5.56 -2.07
N ALA A 11 1.86 5.64 -0.79
CA ALA A 11 2.83 6.00 0.26
C ALA A 11 4.00 5.00 0.32
N ALA A 12 3.72 3.69 0.20
CA ALA A 12 4.77 2.69 0.16
C ALA A 12 5.66 2.76 -1.11
N LEU A 13 5.14 3.26 -2.23
CA LEU A 13 5.88 3.40 -3.50
C LEU A 13 6.63 4.73 -3.65
N ASN A 14 6.30 5.73 -2.84
CA ASN A 14 6.92 7.05 -2.87
C ASN A 14 7.80 7.27 -1.63
N SER A 15 9.13 7.26 -1.79
CA SER A 15 10.08 7.42 -0.66
C SER A 15 10.02 8.80 0.01
N ASP A 16 9.48 9.81 -0.67
CA ASP A 16 9.31 11.16 -0.14
C ASP A 16 7.96 11.33 0.58
N ASP A 17 7.09 10.32 0.58
CA ASP A 17 5.84 10.35 1.32
C ASP A 17 6.09 10.26 2.83
N LYS A 18 5.44 11.15 3.61
CA LYS A 18 5.56 11.19 5.07
C LYS A 18 5.18 9.88 5.76
N ASP A 19 4.31 9.08 5.13
CA ASP A 19 3.83 7.80 5.65
C ASP A 19 4.58 6.60 5.02
N HIS A 20 5.58 6.83 4.15
CA HIS A 20 6.32 5.81 3.42
C HIS A 20 6.77 4.64 4.30
N GLU A 21 7.58 4.96 5.31
CA GLU A 21 8.15 4.01 6.25
C GLU A 21 7.08 3.20 7.01
N ARG A 22 5.97 3.84 7.34
CA ARG A 22 4.86 3.18 8.06
C ARG A 22 4.11 2.21 7.16
N CYS A 23 3.80 2.64 5.94
CA CYS A 23 3.07 1.84 4.96
C CYS A 23 3.93 0.68 4.44
N LEU A 24 5.20 0.94 4.12
CA LEU A 24 6.15 -0.10 3.69
C LEU A 24 6.27 -1.20 4.74
N ARG A 25 6.53 -0.85 6.00
CA ARG A 25 6.60 -1.84 7.09
C ARG A 25 5.32 -2.66 7.24
N LEU A 26 4.15 -2.05 7.10
CA LEU A 26 2.88 -2.79 7.17
C LEU A 26 2.79 -3.83 6.04
N LEU A 27 3.11 -3.44 4.81
CA LEU A 27 3.00 -4.32 3.64
C LEU A 27 4.05 -5.44 3.67
N GLU A 28 5.27 -5.18 4.14
CA GLU A 28 6.34 -6.17 4.23
C GLU A 28 6.15 -7.18 5.38
N THR A 29 5.63 -6.72 6.52
CA THR A 29 5.56 -7.56 7.73
C THR A 29 4.23 -8.30 7.88
N HIS A 30 3.18 -7.91 7.13
CA HIS A 30 1.90 -8.57 7.20
C HIS A 30 1.99 -10.02 6.71
N GLN A 31 1.78 -10.98 7.62
CA GLN A 31 1.86 -12.42 7.34
C GLN A 31 0.66 -12.98 6.54
N GLY A 32 -0.32 -12.14 6.19
CA GLY A 32 -1.53 -12.53 5.49
C GLY A 32 -1.58 -12.03 4.05
N ARG A 33 -2.63 -12.42 3.31
CA ARG A 33 -2.85 -11.92 1.94
C ARG A 33 -3.08 -10.40 1.92
N LEU A 34 -2.38 -9.72 1.01
CA LEU A 34 -2.69 -8.36 0.59
C LEU A 34 -3.64 -8.45 -0.61
N LEU A 35 -4.82 -7.84 -0.50
CA LEU A 35 -5.77 -7.77 -1.60
C LEU A 35 -5.82 -6.33 -2.12
N VAL A 36 -5.46 -6.14 -3.38
CA VAL A 36 -5.56 -4.84 -4.06
C VAL A 36 -6.76 -4.92 -5.02
N PRO A 37 -7.84 -4.14 -4.79
CA PRO A 37 -8.96 -4.06 -5.72
C PRO A 37 -8.53 -3.51 -7.08
N GLY A 38 -9.13 -4.01 -8.17
CA GLY A 38 -8.84 -3.52 -9.52
C GLY A 38 -8.87 -1.99 -9.68
N PRO A 39 -9.90 -1.28 -9.16
CA PRO A 39 -9.97 0.18 -9.23
C PRO A 39 -8.80 0.91 -8.54
N VAL A 40 -8.23 0.34 -7.47
CA VAL A 40 -7.09 0.93 -6.76
C VAL A 40 -5.86 0.99 -7.67
N LEU A 41 -5.67 0.02 -8.57
CA LEU A 41 -4.57 0.08 -9.54
C LEU A 41 -4.73 1.26 -10.51
N THR A 42 -5.97 1.58 -10.89
CA THR A 42 -6.28 2.71 -11.78
C THR A 42 -6.07 4.07 -11.10
N GLU A 43 -6.07 4.14 -9.76
CA GLU A 43 -5.82 5.40 -9.04
C GLU A 43 -4.32 5.65 -8.78
N VAL A 44 -3.49 4.60 -8.85
CA VAL A 44 -2.04 4.70 -8.68
C VAL A 44 -1.31 5.08 -9.99
N CYS A 45 -1.88 4.74 -11.15
CA CYS A 45 -1.30 4.96 -12.49
C CYS A 45 -1.98 6.10 -13.23
#